data_AF-A0A9E5B1I4-F1
#
_entry.id   AF-A0A9E5B1I4-F1
#
_cell.length_a   1.000
_cell.length_b   1.000
_cell.length_c   1.000
_cell.angle_alpha   90.00
_cell.angle_beta   90.00
_cell.angle_gamma   90.00
#
_symmetry.space_group_name_H-M   'P 1'
#
loop_
_entity.id
_entity.type
_entity.pdbx_description
1 polymer ?
#
loop_
_entity_poly.entity_id
_entity_poly.type
_entity_poly.pdbx_seq_one_letter_code
_entity_poly.pdbx_strand_id
1 'polypeptide(L)'
;MSLPAATKSPAAAPAVPTPAAPKQADLEIKDAQIIFDAVWQDLEADVGREKLRFPKEIMLLGGAPGAGKGTNSGFIVKARGLTCGPIVISTLLDTPDAKRLKDAGNMVGDREVVGLLLRRLLQPEYRDGVILDGFPRTTVQVECLKLLVGKMQALRREFYETPLGIHFRQPTIHIMVLFVDEKTAIARQLNRGHEVKAHNDDVRRTGIGELLEERATDYDEALAQRRYRVFKEQTWQALRSLKEIFHYHFINAQGPIDEVEQNILKELEYQSTLELDPRTVDRLRAIPVASEIIVHARQELVRRLDRYEVESGGTFAKVTEFIEKKVMPIVLRHAISGVAHINTEDPVLEHPLSLAMLIDVFSERGYHATLDIHKIEVPERLDPDTGLIKCRVKKVYRIQIRFQGSEIRRG
;
A
#
# COMPACT_ATOMS: atom_id res chain seq x y z
N MET A 1 36.80 -83.80 3.20
CA MET A 1 35.37 -83.56 3.47
C MET A 1 34.95 -82.33 2.68
N SER A 2 34.26 -82.58 1.57
CA SER A 2 33.88 -81.59 0.56
C SER A 2 32.53 -80.97 0.91
N LEU A 3 32.45 -79.64 0.95
CA LEU A 3 31.20 -78.89 1.07
C LEU A 3 30.70 -78.49 -0.33
N PRO A 4 29.37 -78.51 -0.60
CA PRO A 4 28.83 -78.35 -1.95
C PRO A 4 28.56 -76.89 -2.34
N ALA A 5 28.52 -76.68 -3.64
CA ALA A 5 28.34 -75.41 -4.35
C ALA A 5 26.95 -74.79 -4.17
N ALA A 6 26.90 -73.48 -3.98
CA ALA A 6 25.69 -72.67 -4.03
C ALA A 6 25.32 -72.33 -5.48
N THR A 7 24.06 -72.61 -5.83
CA THR A 7 23.42 -72.37 -7.11
C THR A 7 23.15 -70.87 -7.35
N LYS A 8 23.54 -70.37 -8.54
CA LYS A 8 23.24 -69.01 -9.02
C LYS A 8 21.76 -68.92 -9.47
N SER A 9 21.02 -67.93 -9.00
CA SER A 9 19.75 -67.49 -9.60
C SER A 9 20.01 -66.57 -10.81
N PRO A 10 19.15 -66.59 -11.86
CA PRO A 10 19.33 -65.72 -13.02
C PRO A 10 18.82 -64.30 -12.71
N ALA A 11 19.59 -63.30 -13.15
CA ALA A 11 19.24 -61.90 -13.05
C ALA A 11 18.03 -61.57 -13.95
N ALA A 12 17.00 -60.96 -13.37
CA ALA A 12 15.88 -60.40 -14.12
C ALA A 12 16.29 -59.08 -14.82
N ALA A 13 15.90 -58.93 -16.08
CA ALA A 13 16.14 -57.73 -16.90
C ALA A 13 15.45 -56.48 -16.31
N PRO A 14 15.98 -55.27 -16.52
CA PRO A 14 15.39 -54.05 -15.99
C PRO A 14 14.09 -53.72 -16.73
N ALA A 15 13.00 -53.56 -15.97
CA ALA A 15 11.73 -53.09 -16.49
C ALA A 15 11.85 -51.64 -16.98
N VAL A 16 11.37 -51.40 -18.20
CA VAL A 16 11.20 -50.05 -18.76
C VAL A 16 10.23 -49.26 -17.87
N PRO A 17 10.56 -48.04 -17.42
CA PRO A 17 9.66 -47.27 -16.58
C PRO A 17 8.47 -46.79 -17.39
N THR A 18 7.28 -47.24 -17.02
CA THR A 18 5.98 -46.72 -17.49
C THR A 18 5.89 -45.23 -17.17
N PRO A 19 5.38 -44.36 -18.06
CA PRO A 19 5.28 -42.93 -17.76
C PRO A 19 4.39 -42.72 -16.54
N ALA A 20 4.93 -42.06 -15.51
CA ALA A 20 4.19 -41.71 -14.32
C ALA A 20 2.99 -40.81 -14.69
N ALA A 21 1.82 -41.11 -14.13
CA ALA A 21 0.64 -40.27 -14.26
C ALA A 21 0.96 -38.85 -13.77
N PRO A 22 0.49 -37.78 -14.46
CA PRO A 22 0.80 -36.41 -14.09
C PRO A 22 0.31 -36.11 -12.67
N LYS A 23 1.09 -35.33 -11.91
CA LYS A 23 0.70 -34.92 -10.55
C LYS A 23 -0.50 -33.97 -10.66
N GLN A 24 -1.38 -33.98 -9.65
CA GLN A 24 -2.61 -33.18 -9.63
C GLN A 24 -2.39 -31.68 -9.89
N ALA A 25 -1.28 -31.11 -9.39
CA ALA A 25 -0.90 -29.72 -9.67
C ALA A 25 -0.59 -29.46 -11.16
N ASP A 26 -0.02 -30.43 -11.87
CA ASP A 26 0.29 -30.31 -13.30
C ASP A 26 -0.99 -30.32 -14.16
N LEU A 27 -2.05 -30.97 -13.67
CA LEU A 27 -3.37 -30.98 -14.31
C LEU A 27 -4.08 -29.64 -14.10
N GLU A 28 -4.10 -29.11 -12.87
CA GLU A 28 -4.72 -27.81 -12.54
C GLU A 28 -4.08 -26.65 -13.33
N ILE A 29 -2.76 -26.68 -13.53
CA ILE A 29 -2.05 -25.68 -14.36
C ILE A 29 -2.47 -25.77 -15.82
N LYS A 30 -2.55 -26.99 -16.38
CA LYS A 30 -2.99 -27.19 -17.77
C LYS A 30 -4.43 -26.73 -17.97
N ASP A 31 -5.32 -27.05 -17.04
CA ASP A 31 -6.71 -26.63 -17.06
C ASP A 31 -6.82 -25.10 -17.02
N ALA A 32 -6.07 -24.44 -16.13
CA ALA A 32 -6.01 -22.98 -16.07
C ALA A 32 -5.53 -22.34 -17.37
N GLN A 33 -4.52 -22.92 -18.01
CA GLN A 33 -3.97 -22.41 -19.26
C GLN A 33 -4.98 -22.51 -20.40
N ILE A 34 -5.65 -23.66 -20.54
CA ILE A 34 -6.72 -23.87 -21.53
C ILE A 34 -7.88 -22.88 -21.29
N ILE A 35 -8.33 -22.76 -20.04
CA ILE A 35 -9.41 -21.85 -19.66
C ILE A 35 -9.03 -20.40 -19.97
N PHE A 36 -7.85 -19.97 -19.53
CA PHE A 36 -7.41 -18.59 -19.67
C PHE A 36 -7.19 -18.22 -21.14
N ASP A 37 -6.53 -19.08 -21.92
CA ASP A 37 -6.27 -18.79 -23.34
C ASP A 37 -7.56 -18.71 -24.15
N ALA A 38 -8.55 -19.57 -23.88
CA ALA A 38 -9.86 -19.49 -24.50
C ALA A 38 -10.56 -18.15 -24.16
N VAL A 39 -10.60 -17.77 -22.89
CA VAL A 39 -11.19 -16.50 -22.45
C VAL A 39 -10.45 -15.30 -23.05
N TRP A 40 -9.13 -15.36 -23.12
CA TRP A 40 -8.29 -14.30 -23.67
C TRP A 40 -8.54 -14.10 -25.17
N GLN A 41 -8.66 -15.20 -25.93
CA GLN A 41 -9.01 -15.16 -27.35
C GLN A 41 -10.40 -14.54 -27.57
N ASP A 42 -11.39 -14.95 -26.77
CA ASP A 42 -12.74 -14.37 -26.81
C ASP A 42 -12.69 -12.85 -26.54
N LEU A 43 -11.91 -12.41 -25.54
CA LEU A 43 -11.71 -10.99 -25.23
C LEU A 43 -11.04 -10.21 -26.38
N GLU A 44 -10.00 -10.78 -26.98
CA GLU A 44 -9.28 -10.15 -28.09
C GLU A 44 -10.16 -10.00 -29.33
N ALA A 45 -10.98 -11.03 -29.64
CA ALA A 45 -11.91 -10.98 -30.76
C ALA A 45 -13.00 -9.92 -30.57
N ASP A 46 -13.55 -9.81 -29.36
CA ASP A 46 -14.68 -8.92 -29.08
C ASP A 46 -14.25 -7.45 -28.92
N VAL A 47 -13.15 -7.21 -28.20
CA VAL A 47 -12.76 -5.86 -27.77
C VAL A 47 -11.64 -5.30 -28.63
N GLY A 48 -10.79 -6.17 -29.18
CA GLY A 48 -9.58 -5.80 -29.91
C GLY A 48 -8.40 -5.55 -28.97
N ARG A 49 -7.21 -5.96 -29.42
CA ARG A 49 -5.98 -6.00 -28.63
C ARG A 49 -5.54 -4.64 -28.07
N GLU A 50 -5.67 -3.56 -28.84
CA GLU A 50 -5.32 -2.18 -28.43
C GLU A 50 -6.23 -1.61 -27.33
N LYS A 51 -7.40 -2.22 -27.14
CA LYS A 51 -8.40 -1.83 -26.15
C LYS A 51 -8.40 -2.73 -24.91
N LEU A 52 -7.50 -3.73 -24.84
CA LEU A 52 -7.28 -4.57 -23.66
C LEU A 52 -6.53 -3.82 -22.55
N ARG A 53 -7.23 -2.83 -22.01
CA ARG A 53 -6.74 -1.76 -21.16
C ARG A 53 -7.09 -2.04 -19.70
N PHE A 54 -6.39 -3.00 -19.11
CA PHE A 54 -6.61 -3.42 -17.73
C PHE A 54 -6.18 -2.35 -16.69
N PRO A 55 -6.61 -2.49 -15.42
CA PRO A 55 -6.24 -1.62 -14.32
C PRO A 55 -4.73 -1.57 -14.09
N LYS A 56 -4.21 -0.42 -13.65
CA LYS A 56 -2.83 -0.34 -13.15
C LYS A 56 -2.67 -1.18 -11.88
N GLU A 57 -3.63 -1.07 -10.97
CA GLU A 57 -3.60 -1.74 -9.67
C GLU A 57 -4.76 -2.72 -9.53
N ILE A 58 -4.47 -3.95 -9.08
CA ILE A 58 -5.50 -4.93 -8.74
C ILE A 58 -5.22 -5.41 -7.31
N MET A 59 -6.15 -5.12 -6.40
CA MET A 59 -6.07 -5.55 -5.01
C MET A 59 -7.07 -6.67 -4.74
N LEU A 60 -6.59 -7.83 -4.32
CA LEU A 60 -7.41 -8.97 -3.94
C LEU A 60 -7.73 -8.86 -2.46
N LEU A 61 -9.00 -8.74 -2.11
CA LEU A 61 -9.46 -8.73 -0.73
C LEU A 61 -9.86 -10.14 -0.30
N GLY A 62 -8.93 -10.82 0.34
CA GLY A 62 -9.08 -12.14 0.94
C GLY A 62 -9.49 -12.08 2.41
N GLY A 63 -10.07 -13.17 2.88
CA GLY A 63 -10.44 -13.32 4.30
C GLY A 63 -11.64 -14.25 4.48
N ALA A 64 -11.72 -14.86 5.66
CA ALA A 64 -12.81 -15.76 5.98
C ALA A 64 -14.18 -15.05 5.93
N PRO A 65 -15.29 -15.79 5.79
CA PRO A 65 -16.62 -15.25 6.09
C PRO A 65 -16.62 -14.62 7.50
N GLY A 66 -17.14 -13.39 7.64
CA GLY A 66 -17.09 -12.68 8.93
C GLY A 66 -15.80 -11.89 9.21
N ALA A 67 -14.80 -11.93 8.32
CA ALA A 67 -13.55 -11.17 8.48
C ALA A 67 -13.70 -9.64 8.31
N GLY A 68 -14.87 -9.14 7.92
CA GLY A 68 -15.10 -7.70 7.72
C GLY A 68 -14.69 -7.15 6.35
N LYS A 69 -14.58 -8.00 5.32
CA LYS A 69 -14.25 -7.57 3.94
C LYS A 69 -15.19 -6.48 3.42
N GLY A 70 -16.50 -6.73 3.47
CA GLY A 70 -17.50 -5.76 3.01
C GLY A 70 -17.47 -4.45 3.79
N THR A 71 -17.21 -4.52 5.10
CA THR A 71 -17.07 -3.35 5.98
C THR A 71 -15.85 -2.50 5.60
N ASN A 72 -14.70 -3.14 5.39
CA ASN A 72 -13.44 -2.43 5.15
C ASN A 72 -13.19 -2.09 3.68
N SER A 73 -13.90 -2.69 2.72
CA SER A 73 -13.69 -2.43 1.29
C SER A 73 -13.83 -0.95 0.94
N GLY A 74 -14.87 -0.29 1.44
CA GLY A 74 -15.08 1.14 1.21
C GLY A 74 -14.00 2.02 1.85
N PHE A 75 -13.49 1.61 3.02
CA PHE A 75 -12.37 2.28 3.67
C PHE A 75 -11.09 2.14 2.84
N ILE A 76 -10.76 0.93 2.39
CA ILE A 76 -9.56 0.65 1.57
C ILE A 76 -9.62 1.44 0.25
N VAL A 77 -10.78 1.47 -0.41
CA VAL A 77 -11.00 2.30 -1.63
C VAL A 77 -10.61 3.75 -1.36
N LYS A 78 -11.12 4.34 -0.27
CA LYS A 78 -10.82 5.73 0.10
C LYS A 78 -9.35 5.93 0.45
N ALA A 79 -8.77 5.03 1.26
CA ALA A 79 -7.38 5.10 1.69
C ALA A 79 -6.39 5.01 0.51
N ARG A 80 -6.73 4.21 -0.52
CA ARG A 80 -5.95 4.08 -1.76
C ARG A 80 -6.25 5.15 -2.81
N GLY A 81 -7.23 6.02 -2.56
CA GLY A 81 -7.66 7.05 -3.52
C GLY A 81 -8.34 6.47 -4.77
N LEU A 82 -8.93 5.28 -4.69
CA LEU A 82 -9.67 4.66 -5.78
C LEU A 82 -11.05 5.30 -5.92
N THR A 83 -11.48 5.54 -7.17
CA THR A 83 -12.77 6.20 -7.47
C THR A 83 -13.91 5.22 -7.76
N CYS A 84 -13.60 3.93 -7.91
CA CYS A 84 -14.57 2.88 -8.23
C CYS A 84 -14.92 2.03 -6.99
N GLY A 85 -16.12 1.45 -7.00
CA GLY A 85 -16.50 0.43 -6.02
C GLY A 85 -15.78 -0.91 -6.25
N PRO A 86 -15.71 -1.79 -5.24
CA PRO A 86 -15.11 -3.12 -5.38
C PRO A 86 -15.91 -3.98 -6.38
N ILE A 87 -15.22 -4.84 -7.12
CA ILE A 87 -15.84 -5.91 -7.89
C ILE A 87 -16.06 -7.09 -6.93
N VAL A 88 -17.33 -7.35 -6.60
CA VAL A 88 -17.72 -8.49 -5.77
C VAL A 88 -18.08 -9.66 -6.68
N ILE A 89 -17.32 -10.75 -6.64
CA ILE A 89 -17.47 -11.86 -7.60
C ILE A 89 -18.87 -12.48 -7.58
N SER A 90 -19.51 -12.59 -6.41
CA SER A 90 -20.88 -13.13 -6.34
C SER A 90 -21.88 -12.31 -7.13
N THR A 91 -21.72 -10.98 -7.17
CA THR A 91 -22.64 -10.09 -7.91
C THR A 91 -22.49 -10.26 -9.43
N LEU A 92 -21.30 -10.64 -9.91
CA LEU A 92 -21.10 -10.94 -11.34
C LEU A 92 -21.91 -12.15 -11.77
N LEU A 93 -22.15 -13.10 -10.86
CA LEU A 93 -22.89 -14.32 -11.12
C LEU A 93 -24.41 -14.11 -11.18
N ASP A 94 -24.91 -12.94 -10.78
CA ASP A 94 -26.34 -12.62 -10.75
C ASP A 94 -26.76 -11.64 -11.86
N THR A 95 -25.81 -11.30 -12.73
CA THR A 95 -26.07 -10.49 -13.94
C THR A 95 -26.94 -11.24 -14.95
N PRO A 96 -27.67 -10.53 -15.84
CA PRO A 96 -28.48 -11.18 -16.88
C PRO A 96 -27.66 -12.13 -17.78
N ASP A 97 -26.40 -11.80 -18.05
CA ASP A 97 -25.51 -12.64 -18.86
C ASP A 97 -25.10 -13.91 -18.09
N ALA A 98 -24.79 -13.80 -16.80
CA ALA A 98 -24.53 -14.96 -15.94
C ALA A 98 -25.78 -15.84 -15.74
N LYS A 99 -26.97 -15.23 -15.66
CA LYS A 99 -28.25 -15.96 -15.60
C LYS A 99 -28.53 -16.72 -16.89
N ARG A 100 -28.34 -16.10 -18.07
CA ARG A 100 -28.47 -16.80 -19.37
C ARG A 100 -27.52 -18.00 -19.47
N LEU A 101 -26.30 -17.89 -18.94
CA LEU A 101 -25.34 -18.99 -18.90
C LEU A 101 -25.79 -20.13 -17.95
N LYS A 102 -26.31 -19.78 -16.76
CA LYS A 102 -26.91 -20.73 -15.80
C LYS A 102 -28.13 -21.44 -16.39
N ASP A 103 -29.01 -20.70 -17.07
CA ASP A 103 -30.24 -21.20 -17.68
C ASP A 103 -29.96 -22.14 -18.86
N ALA A 104 -28.82 -21.99 -19.54
CA ALA A 104 -28.34 -22.91 -20.57
C ALA A 104 -27.79 -24.25 -20.01
N GLY A 105 -27.84 -24.46 -18.69
CA GLY A 105 -27.39 -25.70 -18.03
C GLY A 105 -25.89 -25.77 -17.77
N ASN A 106 -25.13 -24.69 -18.00
CA ASN A 106 -23.71 -24.64 -17.70
C ASN A 106 -23.49 -24.39 -16.20
N MET A 107 -22.70 -25.25 -15.54
CA MET A 107 -22.19 -24.97 -14.20
C MET A 107 -21.31 -23.72 -14.26
N VAL A 108 -21.50 -22.80 -13.30
CA VAL A 108 -20.58 -21.65 -13.13
C VAL A 108 -19.24 -22.19 -12.63
N GLY A 109 -18.30 -22.38 -13.55
CA GLY A 109 -16.94 -22.82 -13.28
C GLY A 109 -15.95 -21.67 -13.32
N ASP A 110 -14.67 -22.02 -13.28
CA ASP A 110 -13.58 -21.04 -13.29
C ASP A 110 -13.52 -20.26 -14.61
N ARG A 111 -13.93 -20.86 -15.74
CA ARG A 111 -13.98 -20.18 -17.05
C ARG A 111 -14.94 -19.00 -17.05
N GLU A 112 -16.15 -19.20 -16.56
CA GLU A 112 -17.19 -18.16 -16.54
C GLU A 112 -16.79 -17.03 -15.59
N VAL A 113 -16.29 -17.37 -14.39
CA VAL A 113 -15.83 -16.39 -13.40
C VAL A 113 -14.69 -15.54 -13.96
N VAL A 114 -13.67 -16.17 -14.56
CA VAL A 114 -12.53 -15.48 -15.15
C VAL A 114 -12.99 -14.61 -16.33
N GLY A 115 -13.83 -15.14 -17.21
CA GLY A 115 -14.37 -14.38 -18.36
C GLY A 115 -15.14 -13.13 -17.96
N LEU A 116 -16.08 -13.25 -17.02
CA LEU A 116 -16.85 -12.11 -16.51
C LEU A 116 -15.96 -11.09 -15.81
N LEU A 117 -15.00 -11.56 -15.00
CA LEU A 117 -14.06 -10.69 -14.30
C LEU A 117 -13.19 -9.91 -15.28
N LEU A 118 -12.56 -10.57 -16.26
CA LEU A 118 -11.69 -9.89 -17.22
C LEU A 118 -12.45 -8.82 -18.02
N ARG A 119 -13.69 -9.11 -18.45
CA ARG A 119 -14.54 -8.12 -19.12
C ARG A 119 -14.88 -6.94 -18.21
N ARG A 120 -15.16 -7.20 -16.92
CA ARG A 120 -15.45 -6.12 -15.95
C ARG A 120 -14.22 -5.25 -15.71
N LEU A 121 -13.02 -5.84 -15.63
CA LEU A 121 -11.76 -5.12 -15.44
C LEU A 121 -11.41 -4.16 -16.59
N LEU A 122 -11.94 -4.39 -17.79
CA LEU A 122 -11.72 -3.51 -18.95
C LEU A 122 -12.51 -2.20 -18.90
N GLN A 123 -13.45 -2.05 -17.95
CA GLN A 123 -14.26 -0.85 -17.91
C GLN A 123 -13.44 0.38 -17.46
N PRO A 124 -13.70 1.57 -18.04
CA PRO A 124 -12.87 2.75 -17.81
C PRO A 124 -12.75 3.17 -16.34
N GLU A 125 -13.78 2.93 -15.53
CA GLU A 125 -13.82 3.26 -14.10
C GLU A 125 -12.75 2.52 -13.27
N TYR A 126 -12.29 1.35 -13.73
CA TYR A 126 -11.28 0.55 -13.03
C TYR A 126 -9.86 0.85 -13.46
N ARG A 127 -9.63 1.80 -14.37
CA ARG A 127 -8.32 2.00 -15.00
C ARG A 127 -7.22 2.23 -13.98
N ASP A 128 -7.45 3.05 -12.96
CA ASP A 128 -6.45 3.42 -11.97
C ASP A 128 -6.22 2.35 -10.91
N GLY A 129 -7.28 1.63 -10.53
CA GLY A 129 -7.15 0.46 -9.70
C GLY A 129 -8.50 -0.12 -9.35
N VAL A 130 -8.50 -1.32 -8.77
CA VAL A 130 -9.72 -2.01 -8.37
C VAL A 130 -9.48 -2.97 -7.20
N ILE A 131 -10.49 -3.10 -6.34
CA ILE A 131 -10.54 -4.15 -5.32
C ILE A 131 -11.41 -5.31 -5.82
N LEU A 132 -10.90 -6.53 -5.75
CA LEU A 132 -11.62 -7.77 -6.04
C LEU A 132 -11.97 -8.48 -4.74
N ASP A 133 -13.27 -8.56 -4.41
CA ASP A 133 -13.75 -9.32 -3.25
C ASP A 133 -14.21 -10.71 -3.69
N GLY A 134 -13.54 -11.72 -3.15
CA GLY A 134 -13.88 -13.12 -3.37
C GLY A 134 -13.23 -13.77 -4.59
N PHE A 135 -12.13 -13.22 -5.08
CA PHE A 135 -11.22 -13.81 -6.08
C PHE A 135 -9.77 -13.75 -5.58
N PRO A 136 -8.95 -14.81 -5.78
CA PRO A 136 -9.29 -16.14 -6.26
C PRO A 136 -9.83 -17.04 -5.14
N ARG A 137 -10.59 -18.07 -5.50
CA ARG A 137 -11.09 -19.13 -4.60
C ARG A 137 -10.47 -20.50 -4.86
N THR A 138 -9.95 -20.73 -6.06
CA THR A 138 -9.38 -22.01 -6.52
C THR A 138 -7.94 -21.82 -7.01
N THR A 139 -7.15 -22.89 -7.08
CA THR A 139 -5.81 -22.87 -7.66
C THR A 139 -5.83 -22.47 -9.14
N VAL A 140 -6.83 -22.93 -9.88
CA VAL A 140 -7.01 -22.59 -11.31
C VAL A 140 -7.17 -21.07 -11.48
N GLN A 141 -7.95 -20.41 -10.63
CA GLN A 141 -8.09 -18.95 -10.64
C GLN A 141 -6.78 -18.23 -10.28
N VAL A 142 -5.98 -18.79 -9.37
CA VAL A 142 -4.63 -18.28 -9.05
C VAL A 142 -3.74 -18.32 -10.29
N GLU A 143 -3.70 -19.44 -11.01
CA GLU A 143 -2.90 -19.54 -12.24
C GLU A 143 -3.43 -18.60 -13.34
N CYS A 144 -4.75 -18.46 -13.48
CA CYS A 144 -5.36 -17.48 -14.39
C CYS A 144 -4.94 -16.03 -14.07
N LEU A 145 -4.83 -15.67 -12.79
CA LEU A 145 -4.32 -14.36 -12.37
C LEU A 145 -2.85 -14.15 -12.79
N LYS A 146 -2.01 -15.16 -12.64
CA LYS A 146 -0.60 -15.07 -13.08
C LYS A 146 -0.50 -14.89 -14.59
N LEU A 147 -1.31 -15.65 -15.35
CA LEU A 147 -1.38 -15.53 -16.81
C LEU A 147 -1.87 -14.13 -17.22
N LEU A 148 -2.86 -13.57 -16.53
CA LEU A 148 -3.33 -12.19 -16.74
C LEU A 148 -2.18 -11.19 -16.59
N VAL A 149 -1.44 -11.25 -15.48
CA VAL A 149 -0.29 -10.36 -15.24
C VAL A 149 0.76 -10.50 -16.35
N GLY A 150 1.05 -11.73 -16.77
CA GLY A 150 1.95 -12.01 -17.89
C GLY A 150 1.48 -11.36 -19.20
N LYS A 151 0.19 -11.45 -19.53
CA LYS A 151 -0.38 -10.80 -20.73
C LYS A 151 -0.36 -9.28 -20.61
N MET A 152 -0.69 -8.72 -19.43
CA MET A 152 -0.61 -7.27 -19.20
C MET A 152 0.82 -6.75 -19.41
N GLN A 153 1.83 -7.47 -18.91
CA GLN A 153 3.23 -7.14 -19.15
C GLN A 153 3.62 -7.27 -20.64
N ALA A 154 3.10 -8.28 -21.34
CA ALA A 154 3.34 -8.44 -22.77
C ALA A 154 2.75 -7.27 -23.58
N LEU A 155 1.50 -6.89 -23.32
CA LEU A 155 0.86 -5.72 -23.93
C LEU A 155 1.65 -4.44 -23.63
N ARG A 156 2.10 -4.24 -22.40
CA ARG A 156 2.96 -3.09 -22.04
C ARG A 156 4.25 -3.06 -22.86
N ARG A 157 4.92 -4.20 -23.07
CA ARG A 157 6.14 -4.27 -23.90
C ARG A 157 5.83 -3.97 -25.37
N GLU A 158 4.76 -4.55 -25.88
CA GLU A 158 4.30 -4.40 -27.27
C GLU A 158 4.01 -2.94 -27.62
N PHE A 159 3.28 -2.23 -26.74
CA PHE A 159 2.87 -0.85 -26.99
C PHE A 159 3.84 0.21 -26.44
N TYR A 160 4.98 -0.17 -25.88
CA TYR A 160 5.88 0.71 -25.11
C TYR A 160 6.33 1.96 -25.89
N GLU A 161 6.69 1.80 -27.17
CA GLU A 161 7.19 2.89 -28.03
C GLU A 161 6.11 3.49 -28.92
N THR A 162 4.84 3.17 -28.66
CA THR A 162 3.70 3.67 -29.43
C THR A 162 2.99 4.79 -28.69
N PRO A 163 2.18 5.63 -29.39
CA PRO A 163 1.30 6.60 -28.72
C PRO A 163 0.31 5.96 -27.72
N LEU A 164 0.04 4.67 -27.86
CA LEU A 164 -0.83 3.91 -26.96
C LEU A 164 -0.12 3.47 -25.67
N GLY A 165 1.21 3.58 -25.57
CA GLY A 165 1.98 3.12 -24.41
C GLY A 165 1.50 3.70 -23.07
N ILE A 166 0.96 4.93 -23.08
CA ILE A 166 0.36 5.57 -21.90
C ILE A 166 -0.81 4.77 -21.29
N HIS A 167 -1.45 3.92 -22.08
CA HIS A 167 -2.61 3.13 -21.68
C HIS A 167 -2.26 1.76 -21.10
N PHE A 168 -1.01 1.30 -21.24
CA PHE A 168 -0.53 0.00 -20.77
C PHE A 168 0.51 0.21 -19.66
N ARG A 169 0.00 0.43 -18.45
CA ARG A 169 0.82 0.74 -17.28
C ARG A 169 1.41 -0.54 -16.66
N GLN A 170 2.46 -0.38 -15.85
CA GLN A 170 3.01 -1.49 -15.08
C GLN A 170 1.92 -2.03 -14.14
N PRO A 171 1.57 -3.33 -14.22
CA PRO A 171 0.57 -3.91 -13.34
C PRO A 171 1.14 -4.08 -11.93
N THR A 172 0.40 -3.63 -10.92
CA THR A 172 0.68 -3.86 -9.50
C THR A 172 -0.42 -4.72 -8.90
N ILE A 173 -0.04 -5.84 -8.29
CA ILE A 173 -0.98 -6.77 -7.65
C ILE A 173 -0.75 -6.78 -6.15
N HIS A 174 -1.80 -6.52 -5.39
CA HIS A 174 -1.80 -6.60 -3.93
C HIS A 174 -2.73 -7.71 -3.46
N ILE A 175 -2.28 -8.50 -2.50
CA ILE A 175 -3.09 -9.52 -1.85
C ILE A 175 -3.31 -9.06 -0.42
N MET A 176 -4.51 -8.58 -0.10
CA MET A 176 -4.85 -8.13 1.24
C MET A 176 -5.72 -9.17 1.92
N VAL A 177 -5.20 -9.79 2.97
CA VAL A 177 -5.91 -10.84 3.71
C VAL A 177 -6.28 -10.34 5.09
N LEU A 178 -7.58 -10.19 5.34
CA LEU A 178 -8.14 -9.90 6.65
C LEU A 178 -8.22 -11.20 7.46
N PHE A 179 -7.41 -11.30 8.51
CA PHE A 179 -7.36 -12.46 9.39
C PHE A 179 -8.25 -12.29 10.60
N VAL A 180 -9.11 -13.29 10.82
CA VAL A 180 -9.91 -13.47 12.02
C VAL A 180 -9.87 -14.94 12.41
N ASP A 181 -9.98 -15.23 13.70
CA ASP A 181 -10.14 -16.61 14.14
C ASP A 181 -11.57 -17.12 13.88
N GLU A 182 -11.74 -18.45 13.98
CA GLU A 182 -13.00 -19.12 13.68
C GLU A 182 -14.13 -18.65 14.61
N LYS A 183 -13.83 -18.54 15.91
CA LYS A 183 -14.81 -18.14 16.93
C LYS A 183 -15.37 -16.74 16.63
N THR A 184 -14.49 -15.78 16.35
CA THR A 184 -14.85 -14.40 16.04
C THR A 184 -15.58 -14.32 14.69
N ALA A 185 -15.11 -15.06 13.69
CA ALA A 185 -15.74 -15.12 12.38
C ALA A 185 -17.20 -15.61 12.44
N ILE A 186 -17.46 -16.66 13.22
CA ILE A 186 -18.81 -17.21 13.43
C ILE A 186 -19.66 -16.22 14.22
N ALA A 187 -19.15 -15.69 15.33
CA ALA A 187 -19.88 -14.72 16.15
C ALA A 187 -20.31 -13.49 15.34
N ARG A 188 -19.43 -12.97 14.47
CA ARG A 188 -19.75 -11.84 13.57
C ARG A 188 -20.81 -12.20 12.52
N GLN A 189 -20.80 -13.42 12.00
CA GLN A 189 -21.84 -13.87 11.04
C GLN A 189 -23.20 -13.97 11.72
N LEU A 190 -23.26 -14.57 12.91
CA LEU A 190 -24.51 -14.67 13.68
C LEU A 190 -25.02 -13.28 14.07
N ASN A 191 -24.15 -12.41 14.58
CA ASN A 191 -24.53 -11.03 14.93
C ASN A 191 -25.10 -10.27 13.72
N ARG A 192 -24.46 -10.39 12.55
CA ARG A 192 -25.00 -9.83 11.30
C ARG A 192 -26.38 -10.38 10.97
N GLY A 193 -26.60 -11.70 11.14
CA GLY A 193 -27.91 -12.31 10.92
C GLY A 193 -28.99 -11.71 11.83
N HIS A 194 -28.67 -11.50 13.11
CA HIS A 194 -29.56 -10.84 14.07
C HIS A 194 -29.90 -9.40 13.65
N GLU A 195 -28.91 -8.61 13.26
CA GLU A 195 -29.08 -7.22 12.79
C GLU A 195 -29.93 -7.14 11.52
N VAL A 196 -29.63 -7.98 10.52
CA VAL A 196 -30.37 -8.04 9.25
C VAL A 196 -31.82 -8.44 9.49
N LYS A 197 -32.08 -9.40 10.38
CA LYS A 197 -33.43 -9.83 10.72
C LYS A 197 -34.22 -8.70 11.38
N ALA A 198 -33.62 -8.02 12.37
CA ALA A 198 -34.26 -6.90 13.04
C ALA A 198 -34.58 -5.75 12.07
N HIS A 199 -33.64 -5.40 11.17
CA HIS A 199 -33.84 -4.40 10.13
C HIS A 199 -34.97 -4.80 9.18
N ASN A 200 -34.94 -6.03 8.65
CA ASN A 200 -35.95 -6.49 7.71
C ASN A 200 -37.35 -6.58 8.33
N ASP A 201 -37.45 -6.97 9.61
CA ASP A 201 -38.72 -6.97 10.33
C ASP A 201 -39.27 -5.55 10.51
N ASP A 202 -38.40 -4.56 10.75
CA ASP A 202 -38.80 -3.16 10.83
C ASP A 202 -39.22 -2.58 9.47
N VAL A 203 -38.48 -2.88 8.39
CA VAL A 203 -38.85 -2.51 7.02
C VAL A 203 -40.19 -3.13 6.64
N ARG A 204 -40.43 -4.40 6.96
CA ARG A 204 -41.73 -5.07 6.73
C ARG A 204 -42.87 -4.41 7.52
N ARG A 205 -42.61 -3.98 8.75
CA ARG A 205 -43.59 -3.33 9.63
C ARG A 205 -43.94 -1.91 9.20
N THR A 206 -42.93 -1.13 8.82
CA THR A 206 -43.07 0.30 8.50
C THR A 206 -43.34 0.56 7.02
N GLY A 207 -42.93 -0.36 6.14
CA GLY A 207 -42.89 -0.17 4.69
C GLY A 207 -41.81 0.80 4.22
N ILE A 208 -40.92 1.25 5.11
CA ILE A 208 -39.88 2.24 4.81
C ILE A 208 -38.52 1.55 4.78
N GLY A 209 -37.81 1.68 3.65
CA GLY A 209 -36.47 1.13 3.45
C GLY A 209 -36.43 -0.07 2.50
N GLU A 210 -35.23 -0.59 2.26
CA GLU A 210 -35.01 -1.78 1.44
C GLU A 210 -34.65 -2.98 2.31
N LEU A 211 -35.10 -4.17 1.89
CA LEU A 211 -34.77 -5.42 2.55
C LEU A 211 -33.30 -5.77 2.28
N LEU A 212 -32.60 -6.08 3.36
CA LEU A 212 -31.24 -6.60 3.32
C LEU A 212 -31.27 -8.11 3.03
N GLU A 213 -30.24 -8.59 2.33
CA GLU A 213 -30.08 -9.99 1.97
C GLU A 213 -29.96 -10.88 3.23
N GLU A 214 -30.87 -11.83 3.38
CA GLU A 214 -30.80 -12.86 4.43
C GLU A 214 -29.97 -14.05 3.96
N ARG A 215 -28.91 -14.36 4.70
CA ARG A 215 -27.99 -15.45 4.36
C ARG A 215 -28.17 -16.61 5.32
N ALA A 216 -28.43 -17.81 4.81
CA ALA A 216 -28.63 -19.00 5.64
C ALA A 216 -27.48 -19.25 6.65
N THR A 217 -26.24 -18.94 6.26
CA THR A 217 -25.05 -19.10 7.12
C THR A 217 -25.02 -18.15 8.31
N ASP A 218 -25.81 -17.09 8.29
CA ASP A 218 -25.83 -16.06 9.34
C ASP A 218 -26.85 -16.39 10.44
N TYR A 219 -27.66 -17.44 10.26
CA TYR A 219 -28.67 -17.89 11.22
C TYR A 219 -28.38 -19.27 11.81
N ASP A 220 -27.39 -19.98 11.27
CA ASP A 220 -27.03 -21.35 11.66
C ASP A 220 -25.52 -21.44 11.88
N GLU A 221 -25.13 -21.72 13.12
CA GLU A 221 -23.74 -21.85 13.53
C GLU A 221 -23.00 -22.98 12.79
N ALA A 222 -23.65 -24.13 12.56
CA ALA A 222 -23.05 -25.25 11.86
C ALA A 222 -22.84 -24.95 10.37
N LEU A 223 -23.71 -24.16 9.75
CA LEU A 223 -23.47 -23.64 8.40
C LEU A 223 -22.33 -22.61 8.37
N ALA A 224 -22.26 -21.72 9.36
CA ALA A 224 -21.16 -20.75 9.50
C ALA A 224 -19.80 -21.45 9.66
N GLN A 225 -19.72 -22.48 10.52
CA GLN A 225 -18.54 -23.32 10.74
C GLN A 225 -18.12 -24.03 9.44
N ARG A 226 -19.08 -24.66 8.74
CA ARG A 226 -18.80 -25.31 7.44
C ARG A 226 -18.22 -24.32 6.44
N ARG A 227 -18.78 -23.12 6.35
CA ARG A 227 -18.30 -22.07 5.44
C ARG A 227 -16.89 -21.59 5.78
N TYR A 228 -16.58 -21.44 7.07
CA TYR A 228 -15.24 -21.10 7.54
C TYR A 228 -14.23 -22.21 7.20
N ARG A 229 -14.61 -23.48 7.39
CA ARG A 229 -13.79 -24.64 7.05
C ARG A 229 -13.48 -24.71 5.55
N VAL A 230 -14.48 -24.53 4.69
CA VAL A 230 -14.28 -24.48 3.23
C VAL A 230 -13.28 -23.39 2.85
N PHE A 231 -13.39 -22.20 3.45
CA PHE A 231 -12.40 -21.14 3.24
C PHE A 231 -10.99 -21.58 3.65
N LYS A 232 -10.84 -22.20 4.83
CA LYS A 232 -9.54 -22.65 5.36
C LYS A 232 -8.91 -23.76 4.51
N GLU A 233 -9.71 -24.66 3.96
CA GLU A 233 -9.22 -25.82 3.19
C GLU A 233 -8.93 -25.46 1.74
N GLN A 234 -9.77 -24.65 1.09
CA GLN A 234 -9.68 -24.38 -0.34
C GLN A 234 -9.09 -22.99 -0.63
N THR A 235 -9.73 -21.94 -0.12
CA THR A 235 -9.39 -20.55 -0.47
C THR A 235 -8.11 -20.06 0.19
N TRP A 236 -7.81 -20.51 1.41
CA TRP A 236 -6.62 -20.10 2.14
C TRP A 236 -5.33 -20.55 1.45
N GLN A 237 -5.30 -21.78 0.91
CA GLN A 237 -4.14 -22.26 0.16
C GLN A 237 -3.92 -21.43 -1.11
N ALA A 238 -5.00 -21.10 -1.82
CA ALA A 238 -4.95 -20.25 -3.01
C ALA A 238 -4.42 -18.84 -2.70
N LEU A 239 -4.88 -18.22 -1.61
CA LEU A 239 -4.36 -16.91 -1.19
C LEU A 239 -2.90 -16.99 -0.74
N ARG A 240 -2.54 -18.02 0.01
CA ARG A 240 -1.18 -18.20 0.53
C ARG A 240 -0.15 -18.42 -0.58
N SER A 241 -0.50 -19.12 -1.65
CA SER A 241 0.43 -19.36 -2.77
C SER A 241 0.80 -18.08 -3.52
N LEU A 242 -0.03 -17.03 -3.44
CA LEU A 242 0.25 -15.73 -4.04
C LEU A 242 1.31 -14.92 -3.27
N LYS A 243 1.58 -15.28 -2.00
CA LYS A 243 2.53 -14.57 -1.14
C LYS A 243 3.94 -14.50 -1.72
N GLU A 244 4.35 -15.53 -2.46
CA GLU A 244 5.68 -15.62 -3.04
C GLU A 244 5.82 -14.83 -4.35
N ILE A 245 4.71 -14.33 -4.89
CA ILE A 245 4.62 -13.80 -6.26
C ILE A 245 4.24 -12.31 -6.25
N PHE A 246 3.32 -11.91 -5.35
CA PHE A 246 2.75 -10.58 -5.29
C PHE A 246 2.90 -9.96 -3.90
N HIS A 247 2.67 -8.64 -3.81
CA HIS A 247 2.70 -7.92 -2.54
C HIS A 247 1.60 -8.45 -1.64
N TYR A 248 1.99 -9.08 -0.52
CA TYR A 248 1.07 -9.78 0.36
C TYR A 248 0.97 -9.08 1.72
N HIS A 249 -0.23 -8.59 2.00
CA HIS A 249 -0.61 -7.85 3.21
C HIS A 249 -1.43 -8.76 4.11
N PHE A 250 -0.93 -9.01 5.32
CA PHE A 250 -1.62 -9.86 6.29
C PHE A 250 -2.10 -9.03 7.48
N ILE A 251 -3.39 -8.72 7.49
CA ILE A 251 -3.98 -7.77 8.42
C ILE A 251 -4.66 -8.51 9.56
N ASN A 252 -4.32 -8.18 10.80
CA ASN A 252 -5.09 -8.61 11.96
C ASN A 252 -6.43 -7.87 11.99
N ALA A 253 -7.53 -8.60 11.78
CA ALA A 253 -8.88 -8.08 11.73
C ALA A 253 -9.75 -8.53 12.92
N GLN A 254 -9.15 -9.01 14.02
CA GLN A 254 -9.87 -9.48 15.22
C GLN A 254 -10.49 -8.35 16.04
N GLY A 255 -9.83 -7.18 16.08
CA GLY A 255 -10.25 -6.02 16.86
C GLY A 255 -11.50 -5.31 16.32
N PRO A 256 -11.90 -4.20 16.96
CA PRO A 256 -12.95 -3.30 16.47
C PRO A 256 -12.56 -2.62 15.15
N ILE A 257 -13.55 -2.06 14.45
CA ILE A 257 -13.38 -1.55 13.07
C ILE A 257 -12.26 -0.50 12.98
N ASP A 258 -12.20 0.43 13.91
CA ASP A 258 -11.18 1.49 13.99
C ASP A 258 -9.75 0.94 14.12
N GLU A 259 -9.55 -0.10 14.94
CA GLU A 259 -8.26 -0.77 15.07
C GLU A 259 -7.89 -1.50 13.76
N VAL A 260 -8.87 -2.15 13.11
CA VAL A 260 -8.63 -2.82 11.83
C VAL A 260 -8.28 -1.82 10.73
N GLU A 261 -8.98 -0.68 10.66
CA GLU A 261 -8.68 0.42 9.73
C GLU A 261 -7.27 0.98 9.93
N GLN A 262 -6.83 1.15 11.19
CA GLN A 262 -5.44 1.55 11.49
C GLN A 262 -4.42 0.50 11.06
N ASN A 263 -4.70 -0.78 11.29
CA ASN A 263 -3.83 -1.87 10.84
C ASN A 263 -3.71 -1.90 9.31
N ILE A 264 -4.81 -1.64 8.59
CA ILE A 264 -4.81 -1.50 7.13
C ILE A 264 -3.92 -0.33 6.70
N LEU A 265 -4.09 0.86 7.28
CA LEU A 265 -3.29 2.04 6.93
C LEU A 265 -1.80 1.80 7.14
N LYS A 266 -1.42 1.24 8.29
CA LYS A 266 -0.03 0.95 8.63
C LYS A 266 0.63 0.02 7.60
N GLU A 267 -0.08 -1.00 7.14
CA GLU A 267 0.45 -1.94 6.16
C GLU A 267 0.58 -1.30 4.76
N LEU A 268 -0.38 -0.43 4.39
CA LEU A 268 -0.35 0.29 3.12
C LEU A 268 0.75 1.37 3.08
N GLU A 269 1.01 2.07 4.18
CA GLU A 269 2.06 3.09 4.31
C GLU A 269 3.47 2.51 4.08
N TYR A 270 3.72 1.27 4.51
CA TYR A 270 5.02 0.61 4.37
C TYR A 270 5.45 0.36 2.90
N GLN A 271 4.55 0.55 1.92
CA GLN A 271 4.74 0.07 0.55
C GLN A 271 4.71 1.16 -0.54
N SER A 272 4.52 2.44 -0.20
CA SER A 272 4.41 3.52 -1.20
C SER A 272 5.60 3.62 -2.17
N THR A 273 6.80 3.19 -1.74
CA THR A 273 8.02 3.16 -2.59
C THR A 273 8.04 2.01 -3.60
N LEU A 274 7.33 0.90 -3.33
CA LEU A 274 7.33 -0.31 -4.16
C LEU A 274 6.36 -0.25 -5.35
N GLU A 275 5.49 0.75 -5.37
CA GLU A 275 4.49 0.97 -6.43
C GLU A 275 5.00 1.86 -7.56
N LEU A 276 6.20 2.40 -7.40
CA LEU A 276 6.86 3.24 -8.39
C LEU A 276 7.56 2.37 -9.43
N ASP A 277 7.55 2.83 -10.69
CA ASP A 277 8.36 2.21 -11.74
C ASP A 277 9.84 2.16 -11.30
N PRO A 278 10.59 1.07 -11.57
CA PRO A 278 11.97 0.92 -11.11
C PRO A 278 12.88 2.11 -11.45
N ARG A 279 12.69 2.75 -12.62
CA ARG A 279 13.47 3.95 -13.00
C ARG A 279 13.15 5.15 -12.13
N THR A 280 11.91 5.22 -11.64
CA THR A 280 11.47 6.26 -10.69
C THR A 280 12.06 6.00 -9.32
N VAL A 281 12.07 4.74 -8.86
CA VAL A 281 12.72 4.34 -7.60
C VAL A 281 14.21 4.69 -7.63
N ASP A 282 14.92 4.33 -8.71
CA ASP A 282 16.35 4.63 -8.86
C ASP A 282 16.65 6.14 -8.78
N ARG A 283 15.76 6.98 -9.35
CA ARG A 283 15.88 8.44 -9.27
C ARG A 283 15.61 9.00 -7.88
N LEU A 284 14.68 8.40 -7.14
CA LEU A 284 14.27 8.87 -5.82
C LEU A 284 15.14 8.32 -4.69
N ARG A 285 15.90 7.24 -4.92
CA ARG A 285 16.70 6.54 -3.90
C ARG A 285 17.67 7.43 -3.12
N ALA A 286 18.14 8.53 -3.70
CA ALA A 286 19.04 9.47 -3.03
C ALA A 286 18.34 10.35 -1.99
N ILE A 287 17.00 10.43 -2.00
CA ILE A 287 16.20 11.24 -1.09
C ILE A 287 15.57 10.29 -0.07
N PRO A 288 15.99 10.34 1.21
CA PRO A 288 15.44 9.47 2.25
C PRO A 288 13.97 9.81 2.52
N VAL A 289 13.20 8.81 2.95
CA VAL A 289 11.81 9.03 3.34
C VAL A 289 11.77 9.85 4.63
N ALA A 290 10.79 10.74 4.79
CA ALA A 290 10.68 11.61 5.97
C ALA A 290 10.72 10.84 7.30
N SER A 291 10.14 9.63 7.33
CA SER A 291 10.19 8.73 8.49
C SER A 291 11.62 8.23 8.80
N GLU A 292 12.41 7.90 7.78
CA GLU A 292 13.80 7.46 7.93
C GLU A 292 14.70 8.58 8.49
N ILE A 293 14.43 9.82 8.12
CA ILE A 293 15.16 11.00 8.65
C ILE A 293 15.05 11.04 10.19
N ILE A 294 13.93 10.61 10.76
CA ILE A 294 13.63 10.74 12.19
C ILE A 294 14.29 9.63 13.03
N VAL A 295 14.43 8.41 12.51
CA VAL A 295 14.78 7.19 13.28
C VAL A 295 16.05 7.36 14.13
N HIS A 296 17.04 8.10 13.61
CA HIS A 296 18.30 8.38 14.32
C HIS A 296 18.59 9.87 14.51
N ALA A 297 17.64 10.76 14.21
CA ALA A 297 17.85 12.22 14.22
C ALA A 297 18.42 12.71 15.56
N ARG A 298 17.90 12.19 16.68
CA ARG A 298 18.35 12.57 18.03
C ARG A 298 19.78 12.11 18.32
N GLN A 299 20.14 10.89 17.95
CA GLN A 299 21.49 10.36 18.17
C GLN A 299 22.52 11.12 17.32
N GLU A 300 22.17 11.43 16.07
CA GLU A 300 22.98 12.25 15.19
C GLU A 300 23.12 13.69 15.68
N LEU A 301 22.05 14.29 16.22
CA LEU A 301 22.10 15.62 16.83
C LEU A 301 23.13 15.68 17.99
N VAL A 302 23.08 14.70 18.90
CA VAL A 302 24.04 14.62 20.01
C VAL A 302 25.47 14.51 19.49
N ARG A 303 25.72 13.60 18.53
CA ARG A 303 27.05 13.45 17.91
C ARG A 303 27.55 14.74 17.25
N ARG A 304 26.67 15.50 16.57
CA ARG A 304 27.05 16.78 15.96
C ARG A 304 27.44 17.81 17.02
N LEU A 305 26.68 17.92 18.11
CA LEU A 305 26.98 18.83 19.22
C LEU A 305 28.30 18.48 19.90
N ASP A 306 28.53 17.21 20.23
CA ASP A 306 29.80 16.76 20.82
C ASP A 306 30.98 17.04 19.88
N ARG A 307 30.78 16.81 18.57
CA ARG A 307 31.80 17.11 17.56
C ARG A 307 32.08 18.61 17.45
N TYR A 308 31.07 19.47 17.56
CA TYR A 308 31.27 20.92 17.55
C TYR A 308 32.17 21.39 18.69
N GLU A 309 32.00 20.83 19.89
CA GLU A 309 32.85 21.14 21.05
C GLU A 309 34.31 20.73 20.80
N VAL A 310 34.53 19.52 20.27
CA VAL A 310 35.87 18.96 20.06
C VAL A 310 36.60 19.61 18.88
N GLU A 311 35.94 19.73 17.73
CA GLU A 311 36.58 20.17 16.48
C GLU A 311 36.52 21.68 16.26
N SER A 312 35.57 22.38 16.89
CA SER A 312 35.27 23.79 16.63
C SER A 312 34.81 24.55 17.87
N GLY A 313 35.28 24.16 19.06
CA GLY A 313 34.83 24.70 20.34
C GLY A 313 34.87 26.23 20.44
N GLY A 314 35.87 26.87 19.83
CA GLY A 314 35.95 28.34 19.79
C GLY A 314 34.81 29.01 19.01
N THR A 315 34.35 28.41 17.90
CA THR A 315 33.19 28.90 17.14
C THR A 315 31.90 28.54 17.86
N PHE A 316 31.82 27.32 18.39
CA PHE A 316 30.65 26.85 19.14
C PHE A 316 30.37 27.72 20.36
N ALA A 317 31.40 28.08 21.15
CA ALA A 317 31.29 29.00 22.27
C ALA A 317 30.78 30.39 21.86
N LYS A 318 31.21 30.93 20.72
CA LYS A 318 30.68 32.20 20.19
C LYS A 318 29.22 32.11 19.81
N VAL A 319 28.78 30.99 19.24
CA VAL A 319 27.37 30.76 18.89
C VAL A 319 26.51 30.61 20.14
N THR A 320 26.95 29.86 21.15
CA THR A 320 26.21 29.73 22.40
C THR A 320 26.12 31.04 23.17
N GLU A 321 27.20 31.82 23.22
CA GLU A 321 27.20 33.17 23.81
C GLU A 321 26.27 34.12 23.04
N PHE A 322 26.27 34.06 21.70
CA PHE A 322 25.34 34.82 20.87
C PHE A 322 23.88 34.46 21.18
N ILE A 323 23.57 33.16 21.29
CA ILE A 323 22.23 32.68 21.64
C ILE A 323 21.82 33.22 23.01
N GLU A 324 22.66 33.03 24.03
CA GLU A 324 22.39 33.42 25.40
C GLU A 324 22.18 34.94 25.53
N LYS A 325 23.07 35.75 24.96
CA LYS A 325 23.08 37.20 25.19
C LYS A 325 22.18 37.99 24.26
N LYS A 326 21.98 37.53 23.02
CA LYS A 326 21.23 38.29 22.00
C LYS A 326 19.89 37.67 21.62
N VAL A 327 19.79 36.34 21.62
CA VAL A 327 18.58 35.65 21.15
C VAL A 327 17.60 35.38 22.31
N MET A 328 18.09 34.77 23.40
CA MET A 328 17.23 34.35 24.51
C MET A 328 16.44 35.48 25.18
N PRO A 329 16.98 36.71 25.36
CA PRO A 329 16.19 37.82 25.90
C PRO A 329 14.96 38.15 25.06
N ILE A 330 15.02 37.97 23.74
CA ILE A 330 13.90 38.19 22.82
C ILE A 330 12.92 37.02 22.92
N VAL A 331 13.42 35.79 22.94
CA VAL A 331 12.60 34.56 23.09
C VAL A 331 11.79 34.60 24.39
N LEU A 332 12.43 34.95 25.51
CA LEU A 332 11.78 35.05 26.82
C LEU A 332 10.65 36.09 26.83
N ARG A 333 10.81 37.22 26.13
CA ARG A 333 9.74 38.23 25.97
C ARG A 333 8.56 37.72 25.15
N HIS A 334 8.76 36.72 24.30
CA HIS A 334 7.74 36.10 23.46
C HIS A 334 7.15 34.83 24.07
N ALA A 335 7.40 34.56 25.36
CA ALA A 335 6.96 33.36 26.05
C ALA A 335 5.44 33.09 25.97
N ILE A 336 4.63 34.15 25.82
CA ILE A 336 3.18 34.04 25.65
C ILE A 336 2.84 33.58 24.24
N SER A 337 3.38 34.27 23.23
CA SER A 337 3.09 33.98 21.81
C SER A 337 3.67 32.64 21.32
N GLY A 338 4.71 32.13 21.99
CA GLY A 338 5.42 30.93 21.55
C GLY A 338 6.23 31.11 20.26
N VAL A 339 6.37 32.34 19.73
CA VAL A 339 7.09 32.61 18.49
C VAL A 339 7.91 33.90 18.61
N ALA A 340 9.21 33.83 18.31
CA ALA A 340 10.11 34.98 18.24
C ALA A 340 10.70 35.12 16.83
N HIS A 341 10.74 36.35 16.32
CA HIS A 341 11.38 36.70 15.04
C HIS A 341 12.54 37.66 15.32
N ILE A 342 13.73 37.29 14.87
CA ILE A 342 14.97 38.03 15.14
C ILE A 342 15.66 38.30 13.82
N ASN A 343 15.98 39.56 13.56
CA ASN A 343 16.81 39.97 12.42
C ASN A 343 18.14 40.46 12.95
N THR A 344 19.24 39.93 12.41
CA THR A 344 20.58 40.28 12.89
C THR A 344 21.60 40.31 11.76
N GLU A 345 22.66 41.08 11.97
CA GLU A 345 23.83 41.19 11.09
C GLU A 345 25.09 40.74 11.83
N ASP A 346 24.92 39.94 12.89
CA ASP A 346 26.01 39.54 13.77
C ASP A 346 27.10 38.74 13.03
N PRO A 347 28.38 39.15 13.10
CA PRO A 347 29.48 38.46 12.43
C PRO A 347 29.63 36.98 12.82
N VAL A 348 29.15 36.57 14.00
CA VAL A 348 29.16 35.16 14.43
C VAL A 348 28.47 34.26 13.40
N LEU A 349 27.44 34.74 12.71
CA LEU A 349 26.65 33.98 11.74
C LEU A 349 27.27 33.95 10.34
N GLU A 350 28.38 34.66 10.10
CA GLU A 350 29.10 34.61 8.82
C GLU A 350 29.86 33.30 8.62
N HIS A 351 30.25 32.64 9.72
CA HIS A 351 30.96 31.37 9.64
C HIS A 351 30.01 30.25 9.18
N PRO A 352 30.40 29.40 8.19
CA PRO A 352 29.51 28.41 7.58
C PRO A 352 28.85 27.44 8.56
N LEU A 353 29.57 27.05 9.62
CA LEU A 353 29.06 26.11 10.64
C LEU A 353 28.12 26.76 11.68
N SER A 354 28.16 28.09 11.85
CA SER A 354 27.43 28.75 12.94
C SER A 354 25.91 28.60 12.82
N LEU A 355 25.40 28.56 11.57
CA LEU A 355 23.97 28.40 11.32
C LEU A 355 23.50 27.00 11.71
N ALA A 356 24.28 25.97 11.38
CA ALA A 356 24.00 24.59 11.76
C ALA A 356 24.08 24.41 13.28
N MET A 357 25.12 24.96 13.93
CA MET A 357 25.27 24.96 15.39
C MET A 357 24.06 25.61 16.07
N LEU A 358 23.59 26.76 15.55
CA LEU A 358 22.43 27.45 16.10
C LEU A 358 21.16 26.60 16.03
N ILE A 359 20.89 25.99 14.88
CA ILE A 359 19.73 25.11 14.67
C ILE A 359 19.81 23.89 15.61
N ASP A 360 20.99 23.27 15.71
CA ASP A 360 21.20 22.08 16.55
C ASP A 360 21.04 22.41 18.04
N VAL A 361 21.58 23.52 18.52
CA VAL A 361 21.42 23.97 19.92
C VAL A 361 19.95 24.21 20.25
N PHE A 362 19.21 24.90 19.39
CA PHE A 362 17.78 25.12 19.62
C PHE A 362 16.98 23.82 19.57
N SER A 363 17.30 22.94 18.62
CA SER A 363 16.64 21.62 18.50
C SER A 363 16.87 20.75 19.73
N GLU A 364 18.09 20.75 20.29
CA GLU A 364 18.41 20.03 21.54
C GLU A 364 17.63 20.60 22.73
N ARG A 365 17.51 21.92 22.80
CA ARG A 365 16.77 22.63 23.86
C ARG A 365 15.24 22.60 23.69
N GLY A 366 14.72 21.92 22.68
CA GLY A 366 13.27 21.73 22.46
C GLY A 366 12.58 22.86 21.68
N TYR A 367 13.34 23.73 21.02
CA TYR A 367 12.81 24.79 20.16
C TYR A 367 12.82 24.36 18.69
N HIS A 368 11.89 24.89 17.91
CA HIS A 368 11.92 24.82 16.45
C HIS A 368 12.53 26.10 15.88
N ALA A 369 13.77 26.02 15.40
CA ALA A 369 14.48 27.13 14.79
C ALA A 369 14.50 27.01 13.26
N THR A 370 14.20 28.10 12.57
CA THR A 370 14.36 28.25 11.13
C THR A 370 15.17 29.50 10.84
N LEU A 371 16.01 29.44 9.82
CA LEU A 371 16.96 30.51 9.49
C LEU A 371 16.97 30.77 8.00
N ASP A 372 16.91 32.05 7.64
CA ASP A 372 16.94 32.54 6.27
C ASP A 372 17.98 33.67 6.13
N ILE A 373 18.67 33.73 4.99
CA ILE A 373 19.73 34.70 4.70
C ILE A 373 19.25 35.65 3.60
N HIS A 374 18.89 36.85 4.00
CA HIS A 374 18.55 37.92 3.07
C HIS A 374 19.80 38.69 2.66
N LYS A 375 20.10 38.71 1.35
CA LYS A 375 21.16 39.54 0.77
C LYS A 375 20.54 40.81 0.18
N ILE A 376 20.98 41.96 0.64
CA ILE A 376 20.49 43.28 0.21
C ILE A 376 21.67 44.04 -0.39
N GLU A 377 21.54 44.52 -1.62
CA GLU A 377 22.52 45.42 -2.20
C GLU A 377 22.31 46.83 -1.65
N VAL A 378 23.35 47.37 -1.01
CA VAL A 378 23.34 48.71 -0.43
C VAL A 378 24.31 49.58 -1.22
N PRO A 379 23.83 50.68 -1.86
CA PRO A 379 24.70 51.64 -2.54
C PRO A 379 25.76 52.18 -1.59
N GLU A 380 27.04 52.08 -1.98
CA GLU A 380 28.16 52.52 -1.16
C GLU A 380 28.89 53.71 -1.79
N ARG A 381 29.10 53.69 -3.11
CA ARG A 381 29.81 54.77 -3.82
C ARG A 381 29.31 54.92 -5.25
N LEU A 382 29.11 56.15 -5.69
CA LEU A 382 28.91 56.49 -7.10
C LEU A 382 30.28 56.73 -7.74
N ASP A 383 30.56 56.07 -8.85
CA ASP A 383 31.70 56.38 -9.71
C ASP A 383 31.33 57.62 -10.56
N PRO A 384 32.00 58.77 -10.36
CA PRO A 384 31.64 60.01 -11.03
C PRO A 384 32.00 60.03 -12.53
N ASP A 385 32.92 59.18 -12.97
CA ASP A 385 33.34 59.12 -14.38
C ASP A 385 32.46 58.16 -15.20
N THR A 386 31.97 57.09 -14.58
CA THR A 386 31.17 56.05 -15.25
C THR A 386 29.68 56.08 -14.90
N GLY A 387 29.28 56.82 -13.86
CA GLY A 387 27.92 56.83 -13.33
C GLY A 387 27.49 55.53 -12.63
N LEU A 388 28.40 54.57 -12.47
CA LEU A 388 28.09 53.27 -11.86
C LEU A 388 28.01 53.38 -10.34
N ILE A 389 26.94 52.83 -9.76
CA ILE A 389 26.79 52.68 -8.31
C ILE A 389 27.49 51.38 -7.88
N LYS A 390 28.59 51.52 -7.13
CA LYS A 390 29.19 50.40 -6.40
C LYS A 390 28.33 50.10 -5.18
N CYS A 391 27.73 48.92 -5.16
CA CYS A 391 26.94 48.41 -4.05
C CYS A 391 27.78 47.45 -3.20
N ARG A 392 27.62 47.51 -1.88
CA ARG A 392 28.07 46.46 -0.96
C ARG A 392 26.92 45.49 -0.69
N VAL A 393 27.21 44.20 -0.59
CA VAL A 393 26.21 43.19 -0.23
C VAL A 393 26.07 43.12 1.27
N LYS A 394 24.91 43.51 1.78
CA LYS A 394 24.52 43.43 3.19
C LYS A 394 23.79 42.10 3.44
N LYS A 395 24.31 41.27 4.33
CA LYS A 395 23.66 40.01 4.75
C LYS A 395 22.86 40.23 6.03
N VAL A 396 21.58 39.90 6.00
CA VAL A 396 20.69 39.94 7.16
C VAL A 396 20.18 38.52 7.43
N TYR A 397 20.45 38.02 8.62
CA TYR A 397 20.01 36.71 9.08
C TYR A 397 18.67 36.87 9.77
N ARG A 398 17.65 36.20 9.23
CA ARG A 398 16.29 36.15 9.77
C ARG A 398 16.11 34.82 10.49
N ILE A 399 15.94 34.89 11.80
CA ILE A 399 15.82 33.72 12.67
C ILE A 399 14.39 33.71 13.21
N GLN A 400 13.67 32.62 12.95
CA GLN A 400 12.36 32.38 13.55
C GLN A 400 12.47 31.19 14.50
N ILE A 401 12.08 31.41 15.76
CA ILE A 401 12.10 30.42 16.83
C ILE A 401 10.67 30.19 17.30
N ARG A 402 10.21 28.93 17.26
CA ARG A 402 8.90 28.50 17.76
C ARG A 402 9.05 27.56 18.94
N PHE A 403 8.18 27.70 19.91
CA PHE A 403 8.12 26.88 21.12
C PHE A 403 6.72 26.93 21.72
N GLN A 404 6.44 26.11 22.72
CA GLN A 404 5.15 26.08 23.39
C GLN A 404 4.92 27.39 24.17
N GLY A 405 3.96 28.20 23.73
CA GLY A 405 3.56 29.42 24.42
C GLY A 405 2.78 29.15 25.70
N SER A 406 2.81 30.11 26.64
CA SER A 406 2.02 30.05 27.87
C SER A 406 0.55 30.38 27.62
N GLU A 407 -0.37 29.51 28.06
CA GLU A 407 -1.81 29.75 28.03
C GLU A 407 -2.21 30.80 29.08
N ILE A 408 -2.26 32.08 28.68
CA ILE A 408 -2.76 33.15 29.55
C ILE A 408 -4.24 33.40 29.23
N ARG A 409 -5.07 32.45 29.67
CA ARG A 409 -6.52 32.51 29.99
C ARG A 409 -7.23 31.22 29.57
N ARG A 410 -7.54 30.37 30.56
CA ARG A 410 -8.80 29.61 30.54
C ARG A 410 -9.87 30.53 31.10
N GLY A 411 -10.54 31.26 30.21
CA GLY A 411 -11.79 31.95 30.49
C GLY A 411 -12.89 31.20 29.76
#